data_AF-A0A2S9FBY2-F1
#
_entry.id   AF-A0A2S9FBY2-F1
#
_cell.length_a   1.000
_cell.length_b   1.000
_cell.length_c   1.000
_cell.angle_alpha   90.00
_cell.angle_beta   90.00
_cell.angle_gamma   90.00
#
_symmetry.space_group_name_H-M   'P 1'
#
loop_
_entity.id
_entity.type
_entity.pdbx_description
1 polymer ?
#
loop_
_entity_poly.entity_id
_entity_poly.type
_entity_poly.pdbx_seq_one_letter_code
_entity_poly.pdbx_strand_id
1 'polypeptide(L)'
;TLCIPEKNPNCLNVAARPRLAYYEYYESKVWLVDGRYTFTVDVPDGLQCPGHVMPTRETYSWDANTLFGTIDSKYNVGCYNGPPGTQFWTFQLVRL
;
A
#
# COMPACT_ATOMS: atom_id res chain seq x y z
N THR A 1 21.11 -5.04 -5.38
CA THR A 1 21.02 -6.39 -4.77
C THR A 1 19.58 -6.88 -4.86
N LEU A 2 19.35 -8.15 -5.21
CA LEU A 2 18.00 -8.73 -5.25
C LEU A 2 17.45 -8.88 -3.82
N CYS A 3 16.19 -8.51 -3.58
CA CYS A 3 15.52 -8.72 -2.30
C CYS A 3 15.14 -10.20 -2.17
N ILE A 4 15.86 -10.94 -1.32
CA ILE A 4 15.62 -12.36 -1.03
C ILE A 4 15.45 -12.50 0.49
N PRO A 5 14.21 -12.54 1.01
CA PRO A 5 13.95 -12.56 2.46
C PRO A 5 14.64 -13.71 3.19
N GLU A 6 14.77 -14.86 2.54
CA GLU A 6 15.41 -16.05 3.12
C GLU A 6 16.93 -15.89 3.30
N LYS A 7 17.53 -14.89 2.65
CA LYS A 7 18.97 -14.62 2.66
C LYS A 7 19.33 -13.28 3.30
N ASN A 8 18.34 -12.42 3.58
CA ASN A 8 18.60 -11.09 4.13
C ASN A 8 17.48 -10.66 5.09
N PRO A 9 17.77 -10.46 6.39
CA PRO A 9 16.77 -10.09 7.37
C PRO A 9 16.18 -8.68 7.15
N ASN A 10 16.84 -7.83 6.35
CA ASN A 10 16.35 -6.51 5.98
C ASN A 10 15.45 -6.55 4.72
N CYS A 11 15.15 -7.73 4.18
CA CYS A 11 14.23 -7.91 3.08
C CYS A 11 13.02 -8.72 3.56
N LEU A 12 11.80 -8.26 3.26
CA LEU A 12 10.57 -8.96 3.64
C LEU A 12 9.68 -9.23 2.44
N ASN A 13 8.96 -10.34 2.47
CA ASN A 13 7.74 -10.52 1.68
C ASN A 13 6.62 -9.76 2.38
N VAL A 14 5.84 -9.00 1.63
CA VAL A 14 4.68 -8.27 2.13
C VAL A 14 3.48 -8.57 1.26
N ALA A 15 2.31 -8.64 1.89
CA ALA A 15 1.04 -8.73 1.22
C ALA A 15 0.11 -7.64 1.76
N ALA A 16 -0.57 -6.93 0.87
CA ALA A 16 -1.64 -6.02 1.20
C ALA A 16 -2.97 -6.70 0.88
N ARG A 17 -3.83 -6.77 1.90
CA ARG A 17 -5.19 -7.30 1.78
C ARG A 17 -6.15 -6.12 1.98
N PRO A 18 -7.08 -5.87 1.05
CA PRO A 18 -8.03 -4.79 1.19
C PRO A 18 -9.01 -5.05 2.33
N ARG A 19 -9.49 -3.95 2.94
CA ARG A 19 -10.49 -4.02 4.02
C ARG A 19 -11.81 -4.62 3.54
N LEU A 20 -12.19 -4.33 2.30
CA LEU A 20 -13.40 -4.83 1.69
C LEU A 20 -13.06 -6.00 0.75
N ALA A 21 -13.88 -7.05 0.78
CA ALA A 21 -13.58 -8.33 0.13
C ALA A 21 -13.52 -8.28 -1.40
N TYR A 22 -13.91 -7.16 -2.00
CA TYR A 22 -14.02 -7.00 -3.45
C TYR A 22 -12.91 -6.14 -4.05
N TYR A 23 -11.90 -5.73 -3.28
CA TYR A 23 -10.71 -5.14 -3.90
C TYR A 23 -9.64 -6.17 -4.20
N GLU A 24 -8.71 -5.77 -5.06
CA GLU A 24 -7.59 -6.56 -5.51
C GLU A 24 -6.51 -6.74 -4.41
N TYR A 25 -5.76 -7.84 -4.54
CA TYR A 25 -4.73 -8.26 -3.60
C TYR A 25 -3.34 -7.98 -4.15
N TYR A 26 -2.40 -7.60 -3.29
CA TYR A 26 -1.07 -7.21 -3.73
C TYR A 26 0.01 -7.87 -2.90
N GLU A 27 1.10 -8.25 -3.55
CA GLU A 27 2.28 -8.83 -2.92
C GLU A 27 3.55 -8.17 -3.46
N SER A 28 4.56 -8.03 -2.61
CA SER A 28 5.84 -7.47 -3.02
C SER A 28 6.96 -7.89 -2.08
N LYS A 29 8.19 -7.53 -2.46
CA LYS A 29 9.37 -7.64 -1.63
C LYS A 29 9.90 -6.25 -1.33
N VAL A 30 10.10 -5.95 -0.05
CA VAL A 30 10.52 -4.62 0.40
C VAL A 30 11.82 -4.68 1.18
N TRP A 31 12.64 -3.65 1.00
CA TRP A 31 13.84 -3.43 1.79
C TRP A 31 13.54 -2.55 3.00
N LEU A 32 14.17 -2.88 4.13
CA LEU A 32 14.28 -1.99 5.26
C LEU A 32 15.33 -0.92 4.95
N VAL A 33 14.90 0.34 4.97
CA VAL A 33 15.77 1.51 4.77
C VAL A 33 15.47 2.49 5.89
N ASP A 34 16.50 2.87 6.64
CA ASP A 34 16.40 3.85 7.73
C ASP A 34 15.27 3.56 8.73
N GLY A 35 15.10 2.29 9.10
CA GLY A 35 14.09 1.84 10.05
C GLY A 35 12.66 1.73 9.51
N ARG A 36 12.45 2.02 8.21
CA ARG A 36 11.13 1.95 7.57
C ARG A 36 11.10 1.01 6.36
N TYR A 37 9.93 0.43 6.16
CA TYR A 37 9.59 -0.26 4.93
C TYR A 37 8.70 0.63 4.07
N THR A 38 8.83 0.51 2.75
CA THR A 38 7.98 1.22 1.78
C THR A 38 7.57 0.28 0.66
N PHE A 39 6.29 0.30 0.30
CA PHE A 39 5.70 -0.48 -0.78
C PHE A 39 4.80 0.41 -1.62
N THR A 40 5.06 0.51 -2.92
CA THR A 40 4.22 1.24 -3.86
C THR A 40 3.60 0.30 -4.87
N VAL A 41 2.31 0.46 -5.13
CA VAL A 41 1.55 -0.39 -6.04
C VAL A 41 0.45 0.40 -6.75
N ASP A 42 0.20 0.06 -8.01
CA ASP A 42 -0.95 0.58 -8.75
C ASP A 42 -2.15 -0.36 -8.49
N VAL A 43 -3.24 0.21 -8.01
CA VAL A 43 -4.40 -0.49 -7.49
C VAL A 43 -5.58 -0.20 -8.41
N PRO A 44 -5.98 -1.13 -9.31
CA PRO A 44 -6.99 -0.86 -10.36
C PRO A 44 -8.36 -0.42 -9.84
N ASP A 45 -8.67 -0.75 -8.59
CA ASP A 45 -9.94 -0.54 -7.91
C ASP A 45 -9.80 0.24 -6.59
N GLY A 46 -8.73 1.04 -6.45
CA GLY A 46 -8.43 1.69 -5.17
C GLY A 46 -9.39 2.81 -4.79
N LEU A 47 -9.85 3.62 -5.74
CA LEU A 47 -10.84 4.67 -5.49
C LEU A 47 -12.25 4.14 -5.78
N GLN A 48 -13.06 4.07 -4.73
CA GLN A 48 -14.46 3.69 -4.85
C GLN A 48 -15.35 4.90 -5.08
N CYS A 49 -16.06 4.87 -6.21
CA CYS A 49 -17.07 5.86 -6.55
C CYS A 49 -18.45 5.20 -6.55
N PRO A 50 -19.55 5.97 -6.40
CA PRO A 50 -20.87 5.40 -6.57
C PRO A 50 -21.03 4.82 -7.98
N GLY A 51 -21.25 3.51 -8.05
CA GLY A 51 -21.50 2.77 -9.30
C GLY A 51 -20.26 2.35 -10.10
N HIS A 52 -19.03 2.69 -9.70
CA HIS A 52 -17.80 2.28 -10.40
C HIS A 52 -16.56 2.39 -9.50
N VAL A 53 -15.46 1.80 -9.96
CA VAL A 53 -14.13 1.88 -9.31
C VAL A 53 -13.15 2.56 -10.24
N MET A 54 -12.09 3.15 -9.68
CA MET A 54 -11.05 3.83 -10.43
C MET A 54 -9.65 3.51 -9.88
N PRO A 55 -8.63 3.54 -10.76
CA PRO A 55 -7.28 3.19 -10.35
C PRO A 55 -6.65 4.26 -9.45
N THR A 56 -5.89 3.80 -8.47
CA THR A 56 -5.03 4.64 -7.64
C THR A 56 -3.59 4.13 -7.69
N ARG A 57 -2.65 4.98 -7.28
CA ARG A 57 -1.30 4.58 -6.90
C ARG A 57 -1.17 4.72 -5.40
N GLU A 58 -0.97 3.60 -4.72
CA GLU A 58 -0.86 3.52 -3.27
C GLU A 58 0.61 3.46 -2.86
N THR A 59 1.00 4.22 -1.84
CA THR A 59 2.30 4.09 -1.17
C THR A 59 2.10 3.79 0.31
N TYR A 60 2.40 2.56 0.68
CA TYR A 60 2.44 2.09 2.06
C TYR A 60 3.81 2.38 2.65
N SER A 61 3.87 2.97 3.84
CA SER A 61 5.11 3.12 4.60
C SER A 61 4.89 2.84 6.07
N TRP A 62 5.72 2.00 6.68
CA TRP A 62 5.60 1.69 8.12
C TRP A 62 6.96 1.56 8.79
N ASP A 63 6.96 1.85 10.08
CA ASP A 63 8.12 1.69 10.94
C ASP A 63 8.32 0.20 11.32
N ALA A 64 9.56 -0.28 11.26
CA ALA A 64 9.87 -1.70 11.46
C ALA A 64 9.68 -2.17 12.91
N ASN A 65 9.75 -1.26 13.88
CA ASN A 65 9.73 -1.60 15.30
C ASN A 65 8.33 -1.45 15.89
N THR A 66 7.76 -0.26 15.74
CA THR A 66 6.44 0.14 16.24
C THR A 66 5.31 -0.43 15.38
N LEU A 67 5.59 -0.81 14.13
CA LEU A 67 4.60 -1.34 13.18
C LEU A 67 3.45 -0.39 12.83
N PHE A 68 3.60 0.89 13.17
CA PHE A 68 2.70 1.95 12.74
C PHE A 68 3.03 2.38 11.31
N GLY A 69 2.00 2.55 10.49
CA GLY A 69 2.16 2.86 9.09
C GLY A 69 1.07 3.76 8.51
N THR A 70 1.33 4.18 7.28
CA THR A 70 0.49 5.08 6.51
C THR A 70 0.32 4.57 5.09
N ILE A 71 -0.81 4.91 4.47
CA ILE A 71 -1.09 4.71 3.05
C ILE A 71 -1.33 6.10 2.45
N ASP A 72 -0.52 6.47 1.46
CA ASP A 72 -0.74 7.65 0.61
C ASP A 72 -1.30 7.17 -0.74
N SER A 73 -2.57 7.45 -0.98
CA SER A 73 -3.32 7.07 -2.17
C SER A 73 -3.38 8.24 -3.13
N LYS A 74 -2.97 8.06 -4.39
CA LYS A 74 -3.07 9.10 -5.43
C LYS A 74 -3.93 8.63 -6.59
N TYR A 75 -4.78 9.51 -7.11
CA TYR A 75 -5.57 9.25 -8.32
C TYR A 75 -5.54 10.45 -9.26
N ASN A 76 -5.49 10.16 -10.55
CA ASN A 76 -5.39 11.19 -11.59
C ASN A 76 -6.74 11.84 -11.93
N VAL A 77 -7.85 11.16 -11.61
CA VAL A 77 -9.22 11.65 -11.85
C VAL A 77 -10.07 11.24 -10.66
N GLY A 78 -10.84 12.18 -10.10
CA GLY A 78 -11.79 11.93 -9.01
C GLY A 78 -13.16 11.47 -9.53
N CYS A 79 -14.01 10.97 -8.64
CA CYS A 79 -15.34 10.49 -9.01
C CYS A 79 -16.11 11.56 -9.82
N TYR A 80 -16.87 11.13 -10.83
CA TYR A 80 -17.64 12.02 -11.71
C TYR A 80 -16.78 13.03 -12.49
N ASN A 81 -15.61 12.61 -12.97
CA ASN A 81 -14.61 13.47 -13.62
C ASN A 81 -14.14 14.63 -12.72
N GLY A 82 -14.11 14.39 -11.41
CA GLY A 82 -13.54 15.32 -10.45
C GLY A 82 -12.04 15.51 -10.67
N PRO A 83 -11.44 16.54 -10.04
CA PRO A 83 -10.02 16.77 -10.15
C PRO A 83 -9.19 15.60 -9.59
N PRO A 84 -7.91 15.47 -9.99
CA PRO A 84 -6.96 14.59 -9.33
C PRO A 84 -6.92 14.86 -7.82
N GLY A 85 -6.59 13.84 -7.04
CA GLY A 85 -6.57 13.98 -5.60
C GLY A 85 -5.73 12.95 -4.89
N THR A 86 -5.67 13.11 -3.58
CA THR A 86 -4.92 12.25 -2.68
C THR A 86 -5.76 11.89 -1.46
N GLN A 87 -5.63 10.66 -0.97
CA GLN A 87 -6.18 10.22 0.31
C GLN A 87 -5.05 9.70 1.20
N PHE A 88 -5.23 9.85 2.51
CA PHE A 88 -4.25 9.44 3.50
C PHE A 88 -4.93 8.59 4.56
N TRP A 89 -4.33 7.44 4.86
CA TRP A 89 -4.82 6.49 5.83
C TRP A 89 -3.71 6.07 6.78
N THR A 90 -4.06 5.72 8.01
CA THR A 90 -3.13 5.12 8.98
C THR A 90 -3.50 3.66 9.21
N PHE A 91 -2.50 2.83 9.53
CA PHE A 91 -2.69 1.45 9.93
C PHE A 91 -1.67 1.05 10.98
N GLN A 92 -1.95 -0.05 11.67
CA GLN A 92 -1.07 -0.67 12.65
C GLN A 92 -0.99 -2.17 12.33
N LEU A 93 0.22 -2.71 12.19
CA LEU A 93 0.42 -4.15 12.09
C LEU A 93 0.60 -4.74 13.50
N VAL A 94 0.23 -6.00 13.62
CA VAL A 94 0.44 -6.81 14.82
C VAL A 94 1.29 -8.02 14.46
N ARG A 95 2.15 -8.45 15.37
CA ARG A 95 2.85 -9.74 15.27
C ARG A 95 1.92 -10.80 15.84
N LEU A 96 1.75 -11.89 15.09
CA LEU A 96 1.00 -13.07 15.51
C LEU A 96 1.93 -14.12 16.10
#